data_AF-A0A9X4N0A6-F1
#
_entry.id   AF-A0A9X4N0A6-F1
#
_cell.length_a   1.000
_cell.length_b   1.000
_cell.length_c   1.000
_cell.angle_alpha   90.00
_cell.angle_beta   90.00
_cell.angle_gamma   90.00
#
_symmetry.space_group_name_H-M   'P 1'
#
loop_
_entity.id
_entity.type
_entity.pdbx_description
1 polymer ?
#
loop_
_entity_poly.entity_id
_entity_poly.type
_entity_poly.pdbx_seq_one_letter_code
_entity_poly.pdbx_strand_id
1 'polypeptide(L)' 'ADDEVELSQRIEVGLYSEHVLKSGERLTRAKKRDLKVLAREGKAARTHLLEANLRLVVSLAKRYTGRG' A
#
# COMPACT_ATOMS: atom_id res chain seq x y z
N ALA A 1 -4.68 15.40 4.11
CA ALA A 1 -5.34 14.83 2.92
C ALA A 1 -4.29 14.47 1.88
N ASP A 2 -3.31 15.36 1.64
CA ASP A 2 -2.20 15.13 0.71
C ASP A 2 -1.45 13.80 0.96
N ASP A 3 -1.19 13.45 2.22
CA ASP A 3 -0.53 12.19 2.60
C ASP A 3 -1.32 10.94 2.18
N GLU A 4 -2.66 10.98 2.26
CA GLU A 4 -3.51 9.85 1.85
C GLU A 4 -3.52 9.69 0.33
N VAL A 5 -3.52 10.81 -0.40
CA VAL A 5 -3.43 10.81 -1.87
C VAL A 5 -2.08 10.24 -2.31
N GLU A 6 -0.99 10.66 -1.69
CA GLU A 6 0.35 10.15 -1.98
C GLU A 6 0.46 8.64 -1.68
N LEU A 7 -0.06 8.19 -0.54
CA LEU A 7 -0.11 6.77 -0.19
C LEU A 7 -0.91 5.98 -1.21
N SER A 8 -2.07 6.50 -1.66
CA SER A 8 -2.89 5.86 -2.68
C SER A 8 -2.15 5.70 -4.01
N GLN A 9 -1.48 6.76 -4.48
CA GLN A 9 -0.69 6.71 -5.70
C GLN A 9 0.44 5.67 -5.62
N ARG A 10 1.17 5.62 -4.49
CA ARG A 10 2.23 4.62 -4.27
C ARG A 10 1.67 3.19 -4.27
N ILE A 11 0.48 2.97 -3.70
CA ILE A 11 -0.20 1.68 -3.71
C ILE A 11 -0.55 1.27 -5.15
N GLU A 12 -1.15 2.17 -5.94
CA GLU A 12 -1.51 1.90 -7.34
C GLU A 12 -0.29 1.57 -8.20
N VAL A 13 0.78 2.37 -8.09
CA VAL A 13 2.04 2.13 -8.81
C VAL A 13 2.65 0.79 -8.42
N GLY A 14 2.63 0.42 -7.14
CA GLY A 14 3.14 -0.87 -6.68
C GLY A 14 2.31 -2.05 -7.18
N LEU A 15 0.98 -1.94 -7.18
CA LEU A 15 0.07 -2.97 -7.70
C LEU A 15 0.28 -3.18 -9.20
N TYR A 16 0.37 -2.09 -9.97
CA TYR A 16 0.66 -2.16 -11.40
C TYR A 16 2.04 -2.78 -11.65
N SER A 17 3.05 -2.41 -10.87
CA SER A 17 4.39 -2.97 -10.99
C SER A 17 4.41 -4.49 -10.71
N GLU A 18 3.66 -4.95 -9.72
CA GLU A 18 3.48 -6.38 -9.44
C GLU A 18 2.75 -7.09 -10.58
N HIS A 19 1.71 -6.48 -11.14
CA HIS A 19 0.99 -7.01 -12.29
C HIS A 19 1.92 -7.20 -13.50
N VAL A 20 2.72 -6.18 -13.84
CA VAL A 20 3.70 -6.24 -14.94
C VAL A 20 4.79 -7.28 -14.69
N LEU A 21 5.23 -7.46 -13.44
CA LEU A 21 6.16 -8.54 -13.10
C LEU A 21 5.57 -9.94 -13.28
N LYS A 22 4.24 -10.08 -13.16
CA LYS A 22 3.50 -11.34 -13.31
C LYS A 22 2.96 -11.59 -14.72
N SER A 23 2.88 -10.57 -15.57
CA SER A 23 2.28 -10.65 -16.92
C SER A 23 3.07 -11.51 -17.91
N GLY A 24 4.28 -11.96 -17.55
CA GLY A 24 5.12 -12.79 -18.42
C GLY A 24 5.85 -12.01 -19.52
N GLU A 25 5.74 -10.68 -19.51
CA GLU A 25 6.47 -9.82 -20.45
C GLU A 25 7.99 -10.02 -20.35
N ARG A 26 8.67 -9.95 -21.51
CA ARG A 26 10.13 -9.98 -21.57
C ARG A 26 10.69 -8.63 -21.15
N LEU A 27 10.89 -8.49 -19.84
CA LEU A 27 11.47 -7.30 -19.21
C LEU A 27 12.99 -7.43 -19.11
N THR A 28 13.71 -6.33 -19.34
CA THR A 28 15.16 -6.26 -19.08
C THR A 28 15.45 -6.43 -17.59
N ARG A 29 16.68 -6.83 -17.24
CA ARG A 29 17.09 -7.00 -15.84
C ARG A 29 16.94 -5.69 -15.04
N ALA A 30 17.26 -4.55 -15.66
CA ALA A 30 17.08 -3.23 -15.08
C ALA A 30 15.60 -2.95 -14.77
N LYS A 31 14.72 -3.11 -15.78
CA LYS A 31 13.28 -2.87 -15.61
C LYS A 31 12.65 -3.80 -14.57
N LYS A 32 13.06 -5.08 -14.51
CA LYS A 32 12.64 -6.00 -13.44
C LYS A 32 13.07 -5.54 -12.05
N ARG A 33 14.28 -4.97 -11.92
CA ARG A 33 14.77 -4.45 -10.63
C ARG A 33 13.92 -3.27 -10.19
N ASP A 34 13.66 -2.33 -11.08
CA ASP A 34 12.92 -1.11 -10.75
C ASP A 34 11.47 -1.42 -10.41
N LEU A 35 10.80 -2.29 -11.17
CA LEU A 35 9.44 -2.75 -10.85
C LEU A 35 9.38 -3.47 -9.49
N LYS A 36 10.42 -4.23 -9.11
CA LYS A 36 10.50 -4.86 -7.78
C LYS A 36 10.69 -3.86 -6.65
N VAL A 37 11.28 -2.69 -6.91
CA VAL A 37 11.36 -1.60 -5.94
C VAL A 37 9.97 -1.01 -5.75
N LEU A 38 9.32 -0.61 -6.84
CA LEU A 38 7.98 -0.01 -6.83
C LEU A 38 6.94 -0.93 -6.18
N ALA A 39 6.97 -2.23 -6.50
CA ALA A 39 6.07 -3.20 -5.87
C ALA A 39 6.26 -3.30 -4.34
N ARG A 40 7.51 -3.21 -3.86
CA ARG A 40 7.80 -3.21 -2.41
C ARG A 40 7.34 -1.91 -1.76
N GLU A 41 7.53 -0.78 -2.41
CA GLU A 41 7.09 0.54 -1.93
C GLU A 41 5.57 0.61 -1.81
N GLY A 42 4.82 0.15 -2.81
CA GLY A 42 3.36 0.10 -2.74
C GLY A 42 2.86 -0.84 -1.64
N LYS A 43 3.53 -1.98 -1.42
CA LYS A 43 3.21 -2.87 -0.29
C LYS A 43 3.43 -2.18 1.06
N ALA A 44 4.54 -1.45 1.22
CA ALA A 44 4.82 -0.70 2.44
C ALA A 44 3.79 0.43 2.67
N ALA A 45 3.42 1.16 1.62
CA ALA A 45 2.39 2.19 1.67
C ALA A 45 1.03 1.61 2.09
N ARG A 46 0.64 0.44 1.57
CA ARG A 46 -0.59 -0.27 1.98
C ARG A 46 -0.57 -0.65 3.46
N THR A 47 0.55 -1.18 3.95
CA THR A 47 0.69 -1.52 5.38
C THR A 47 0.58 -0.26 6.24
N HIS A 48 1.25 0.83 5.86
CA HIS A 48 1.18 2.09 6.57
C HIS A 48 -0.25 2.63 6.66
N LEU A 49 -0.98 2.64 5.53
CA LEU A 49 -2.37 3.07 5.47
C LEU A 49 -3.26 2.20 6.38
N LEU A 50 -3.07 0.88 6.35
CA LEU A 50 -3.83 -0.04 7.19
C LEU A 50 -3.55 0.19 8.68
N GLU A 51 -2.28 0.32 9.08
CA GLU A 51 -1.90 0.56 10.47
C GLU A 51 -2.45 1.89 11.00
N ALA A 52 -2.41 2.95 10.19
CA ALA A 52 -3.00 4.25 10.55
C ALA A 52 -4.51 4.13 10.79
N ASN A 53 -5.23 3.44 9.90
CA ASN A 53 -6.67 3.23 10.02
C ASN A 53 -7.04 2.29 11.18
N LEU A 54 -6.25 1.25 11.45
CA LEU A 54 -6.48 0.37 12.60
C LEU A 54 -6.37 1.14 13.92
N ARG A 55 -5.40 2.05 14.06
CA ARG A 55 -5.29 2.91 15.25
C ARG A 55 -6.53 3.80 15.42
N LEU A 56 -7.06 4.34 14.33
CA LEU A 56 -8.29 5.13 14.34
C LEU A 56 -9.51 4.30 14.77
N VAL A 57 -9.67 3.09 14.22
CA VAL A 57 -10.78 2.20 14.58
C VAL A 57 -10.72 1.81 16.05
N VAL A 58 -9.54 1.45 16.55
CA VAL A 58 -9.36 1.09 17.96
C VAL A 58 -9.66 2.27 18.89
N SER A 59 -9.24 3.49 18.54
CA SER A 59 -9.55 4.67 19.35
C SER A 59 -11.04 4.98 19.39
N LEU A 60 -11.74 4.80 18.25
CA LEU A 60 -13.19 4.96 18.18
C LEU A 60 -13.91 3.88 18.99
N ALA A 61 -13.53 2.61 18.86
CA ALA A 61 -14.15 1.49 19.56
C ALA A 61 -14.09 1.64 21.09
N LYS A 62 -12.96 2.14 21.63
CA LYS A 62 -12.81 2.46 23.06
C LYS A 62 -13.82 3.49 23.58
N ARG A 63 -14.38 4.35 22.71
CA ARG A 63 -15.44 5.30 23.11
C ARG A 63 -16.81 4.63 23.28
N TYR A 64 -16.98 3.42 22.77
CA TYR A 64 -18.24 2.66 22.80
C TYR A 64 -18.19 1.44 23.73
N THR A 65 -17.02 1.06 24.23
CA THR A 65 -16.90 0.03 25.29
C THR A 65 -17.50 0.56 26.59
N GLY A 66 -18.53 -0.13 27.11
CA GLY A 66 -19.23 0.21 28.36
C GLY A 66 -20.63 0.82 28.20
N ARG A 67 -21.19 0.86 26.98
CA ARG A 67 -22.62 1.23 26.73
C ARG A 67 -23.54 0.02 26.51
N GLY A 68 -23.13 -1.15 26.99
CA GLY A 68 -23.92 -2.39 27.03
C GLY A 68 -23.70 -3.08 28.37
#